data_AF-A0A842CEQ4-F1
#
_entry.id   AF-A0A842CEQ4-F1
#
_cell.length_a   1.000
_cell.length_b   1.000
_cell.length_c   1.000
_cell.angle_alpha   90.00
_cell.angle_beta   90.00
_cell.angle_gamma   90.00
#
_symmetry.space_group_name_H-M   'P 1'
#
loop_
_entity.id
_entity.type
_entity.pdbx_description
1 polymer ?
#
loop_
_entity_poly.entity_id
_entity_poly.type
_entity_poly.pdbx_seq_one_letter_code
_entity_poly.pdbx_strand_id
1 'polypeptide(L)'
;MNNVSIGQISQSKQTNVVRGMQELNQTQQLYFEQMKANGKKQTPSLTEINELITNVTDKKSLVEMDMTVDNVLSYKKAVQTFLNFYVNNVMDYDNIESRHPKYGFSQKMTILKQVEKQTNELDDVMNLIDTKTGHLDMLNRIGEITGMILDVVL
;
A
#
# COMPACT_ATOMS: atom_id res chain seq x y z
N MET A 1 -10.68 -68.75 -9.30
CA MET A 1 -10.08 -68.03 -10.44
C MET A 1 -10.65 -66.61 -10.36
N ASN A 2 -9.91 -65.58 -9.91
CA ASN A 2 -8.80 -64.87 -10.62
C ASN A 2 -9.29 -64.39 -12.00
N ASN A 3 -9.28 -63.10 -12.39
CA ASN A 3 -8.50 -61.90 -11.97
C ASN A 3 -9.31 -60.60 -12.30
N VAL A 4 -9.19 -59.46 -11.58
CA VAL A 4 -8.25 -58.30 -11.78
C VAL A 4 -8.36 -57.69 -13.21
N SER A 5 -8.66 -56.38 -13.48
CA SER A 5 -8.56 -55.14 -12.66
C SER A 5 -9.39 -53.90 -13.16
N ILE A 6 -9.46 -52.85 -12.32
CA ILE A 6 -9.49 -51.36 -12.59
C ILE A 6 -10.54 -50.75 -13.57
N GLY A 7 -11.48 -49.99 -12.99
CA GLY A 7 -11.44 -48.51 -13.05
C GLY A 7 -12.20 -47.75 -14.14
N GLN A 8 -13.30 -47.08 -13.75
CA GLN A 8 -13.74 -45.82 -14.37
C GLN A 8 -14.16 -44.81 -13.29
N ILE A 9 -13.28 -43.84 -13.02
CA ILE A 9 -13.60 -42.60 -12.29
C ILE A 9 -14.11 -41.59 -13.32
N SER A 10 -15.40 -41.25 -13.25
CA SER A 10 -16.06 -40.23 -14.10
C SER A 10 -17.49 -40.00 -13.58
N GLN A 11 -17.96 -38.78 -13.30
CA GLN A 11 -17.34 -37.45 -13.34
C GLN A 11 -17.84 -36.60 -12.16
N SER A 12 -16.94 -36.08 -11.33
CA SER A 12 -17.21 -34.97 -10.41
C SER A 12 -16.02 -34.01 -10.41
N LYS A 13 -15.67 -33.50 -11.60
CA LYS A 13 -14.68 -32.43 -11.71
C LYS A 13 -15.24 -31.15 -11.12
N GLN A 14 -14.78 -30.88 -9.90
CA GLN A 14 -14.80 -29.57 -9.28
C GLN A 14 -14.20 -28.52 -10.23
N THR A 15 -14.74 -27.32 -10.19
CA THR A 15 -13.88 -26.14 -10.11
C THR A 15 -14.34 -25.30 -8.91
N ASN A 16 -13.67 -25.50 -7.78
CA ASN A 16 -13.86 -24.67 -6.59
C ASN A 16 -13.26 -23.27 -6.87
N VAL A 17 -14.08 -22.31 -7.32
CA VAL A 17 -13.64 -20.91 -7.57
C VAL A 17 -14.10 -19.96 -6.45
N VAL A 18 -14.13 -20.43 -5.20
CA VAL A 18 -14.42 -19.59 -4.02
C VAL A 18 -13.49 -19.97 -2.86
N ARG A 19 -12.20 -19.69 -3.01
CA ARG A 19 -11.21 -19.69 -1.92
C ARG A 19 -10.03 -18.80 -2.31
N GLY A 20 -9.95 -17.59 -1.77
CA GLY A 20 -8.81 -16.70 -1.99
C GLY A 20 -9.11 -15.30 -2.54
N MET A 21 -10.35 -14.80 -2.48
CA MET A 21 -10.57 -13.35 -2.47
C MET A 21 -10.33 -12.85 -1.05
N GLN A 22 -9.07 -12.56 -0.72
CA GLN A 22 -8.81 -11.49 0.24
C GLN A 22 -9.33 -10.20 -0.39
N GLU A 23 -10.04 -9.39 0.39
CA GLU A 23 -10.44 -8.06 -0.07
C GLU A 23 -9.17 -7.30 -0.47
N LEU A 24 -9.15 -6.83 -1.72
CA LEU A 24 -8.04 -6.05 -2.25
C LEU A 24 -7.94 -4.75 -1.43
N ASN A 25 -6.75 -4.40 -0.96
CA ASN A 25 -6.58 -3.12 -0.28
C ASN A 25 -6.69 -1.94 -1.26
N GLN A 26 -6.83 -0.72 -0.76
CA GLN A 26 -7.12 0.46 -1.60
C GLN A 26 -6.01 0.68 -2.64
N THR A 27 -4.74 0.49 -2.27
CA THR A 27 -3.58 0.56 -3.17
C THR A 27 -3.71 -0.43 -4.34
N GLN A 28 -4.15 -1.66 -4.08
CA GLN A 28 -4.37 -2.66 -5.13
C GLN A 28 -5.56 -2.32 -6.01
N GLN A 29 -6.69 -1.88 -5.43
CA GLN A 29 -7.88 -1.51 -6.18
C GLN A 29 -7.58 -0.38 -7.17
N LEU A 30 -6.95 0.70 -6.69
CA LEU A 30 -6.51 1.84 -7.51
C LEU A 30 -5.59 1.42 -8.65
N TYR A 31 -4.64 0.51 -8.39
CA TYR A 31 -3.78 0.00 -9.46
C TYR A 31 -4.56 -0.78 -10.53
N PHE A 32 -5.50 -1.63 -10.13
CA PHE A 32 -6.33 -2.36 -11.10
C PHE A 32 -7.30 -1.45 -11.88
N GLU A 33 -7.76 -0.35 -11.27
CA GLU A 33 -8.54 0.68 -11.96
C GLU A 33 -7.67 1.46 -12.96
N GLN A 34 -6.46 1.86 -12.56
CA GLN A 34 -5.46 2.48 -13.44
C GLN A 34 -5.15 1.60 -14.67
N MET A 35 -4.89 0.29 -14.46
CA MET A 35 -4.62 -0.64 -15.58
C MET A 35 -5.77 -0.73 -16.58
N LYS A 36 -7.04 -0.65 -16.12
CA LYS A 36 -8.21 -0.69 -17.01
C LYS A 36 -8.38 0.58 -17.85
N ALA A 37 -7.79 1.71 -17.44
CA ALA A 37 -8.04 3.01 -18.04
C ALA A 37 -7.31 3.24 -19.38
N ASN A 38 -6.33 2.42 -19.77
CA ASN A 38 -5.63 2.45 -21.07
C ASN A 38 -5.09 3.83 -21.52
N GLY A 39 -4.86 4.76 -20.58
CA GLY A 39 -4.33 6.09 -20.87
C GLY A 39 -2.81 6.07 -21.07
N LYS A 40 -2.31 6.86 -22.04
CA LYS A 40 -0.88 7.24 -22.06
C LYS A 40 -0.57 8.00 -20.77
N LYS A 41 0.23 7.40 -19.89
CA LYS A 41 0.72 8.07 -18.68
C LYS A 41 1.55 9.29 -19.10
N GLN A 42 1.25 10.46 -18.53
CA GLN A 42 2.29 11.48 -18.41
C GLN A 42 3.27 10.98 -17.37
N THR A 43 4.57 11.03 -17.66
CA THR A 43 5.59 10.73 -16.64
C THR A 43 5.48 11.81 -15.58
N PRO A 44 5.10 11.49 -14.32
CA PRO A 44 5.03 12.49 -13.27
C PRO A 44 6.42 13.08 -13.05
N SER A 45 6.47 14.39 -12.82
CA SER A 45 7.74 15.06 -12.54
C SER A 45 8.27 14.67 -11.16
N LEU A 46 9.59 14.66 -11.03
CA LEU A 46 10.26 14.55 -9.72
C LEU A 46 9.79 15.66 -8.76
N THR A 47 9.41 16.84 -9.28
CA THR A 47 8.85 17.95 -8.50
C THR A 47 7.55 17.56 -7.81
N GLU A 48 6.56 17.00 -8.53
CA GLU A 48 5.27 16.59 -7.95
C GLU A 48 5.43 15.52 -6.86
N ILE A 49 6.36 14.56 -7.06
CA ILE A 49 6.68 13.54 -6.06
C ILE A 49 7.30 14.21 -4.81
N ASN A 50 8.24 15.14 -5.00
CA ASN A 50 8.89 15.84 -3.91
C ASN A 50 7.93 16.75 -3.12
N GLU A 51 6.98 17.41 -3.78
CA GLU A 51 5.93 18.21 -3.12
C GLU A 51 5.03 17.33 -2.23
N LEU A 52 4.68 16.13 -2.69
CA LEU A 52 3.89 15.17 -1.90
C LEU A 52 4.68 14.62 -0.69
N ILE A 53 5.97 14.32 -0.87
CA ILE A 53 6.87 13.95 0.25
C ILE A 53 6.95 15.11 1.25
N THR A 54 7.15 16.33 0.77
CA THR A 54 7.28 17.54 1.61
C THR A 54 6.03 17.74 2.45
N ASN A 55 4.84 17.62 1.85
CA ASN A 55 3.58 17.67 2.58
C ASN A 55 3.47 16.56 3.65
N VAL A 56 3.90 15.33 3.36
CA VAL A 56 3.95 14.24 4.36
C VAL A 56 4.90 14.57 5.52
N THR A 57 6.11 15.09 5.23
CA THR A 57 7.08 15.48 6.26
C THR A 57 6.64 16.69 7.08
N ASP A 58 5.93 17.64 6.46
CA ASP A 58 5.34 18.79 7.15
C ASP A 58 4.23 18.34 8.10
N LYS A 59 3.34 17.42 7.66
CA LYS A 59 2.29 16.88 8.55
C LYS A 59 2.87 16.02 9.67
N LYS A 60 3.94 15.25 9.41
CA LYS A 60 4.71 14.59 10.47
C LYS A 60 5.22 15.60 11.50
N SER A 61 5.85 16.68 11.03
CA SER A 61 6.41 17.72 11.92
C SER A 61 5.33 18.41 12.77
N LEU A 62 4.11 18.57 12.25
CA LEU A 62 2.97 19.06 13.04
C LEU A 62 2.56 18.09 14.15
N VAL A 63 2.55 16.77 13.89
CA VAL A 63 2.25 15.76 14.92
C VAL A 63 3.37 15.64 15.97
N GLU A 64 4.63 15.80 15.55
CA GLU A 64 5.79 15.84 16.46
C GLU A 64 5.79 17.08 17.37
N MET A 65 5.26 18.21 16.88
CA MET A 65 5.11 19.45 17.64
C MET A 65 3.90 19.44 18.58
N ASP A 66 2.75 18.95 18.10
CA ASP A 66 1.49 18.90 18.84
C ASP A 66 0.64 17.71 18.39
N MET A 67 0.51 16.69 19.24
CA MET A 67 -0.13 15.44 18.90
C MET A 67 -1.65 15.47 19.12
N THR A 68 -2.33 16.20 18.24
CA THR A 68 -3.79 16.23 18.19
C THR A 68 -4.34 15.21 17.19
N VAL A 69 -5.59 14.79 17.41
CA VAL A 69 -6.36 13.98 16.45
C VAL A 69 -6.37 14.62 15.06
N ASP A 70 -6.56 15.93 14.97
CA ASP A 70 -6.60 16.67 13.71
C ASP A 70 -5.25 16.65 12.97
N ASN A 71 -4.14 16.74 13.69
CA ASN A 71 -2.80 16.63 13.10
C ASN A 71 -2.53 15.20 12.59
N VAL A 72 -2.92 14.17 13.35
CA VAL A 72 -2.80 12.75 12.94
C VAL A 72 -3.67 12.46 11.71
N LEU A 73 -4.93 12.91 11.69
CA LEU A 73 -5.81 12.79 10.52
C LEU A 73 -5.26 13.55 9.29
N SER A 74 -4.68 14.73 9.50
CA SER A 74 -4.01 15.49 8.44
C SER A 74 -2.80 14.74 7.86
N TYR A 75 -2.00 14.08 8.71
CA TYR A 75 -0.92 13.21 8.29
C TYR A 75 -1.41 12.00 7.48
N LYS A 76 -2.41 11.26 7.98
CA LYS A 76 -3.04 10.14 7.25
C LYS A 76 -3.51 10.57 5.86
N LYS A 77 -4.16 11.73 5.74
CA LYS A 77 -4.63 12.28 4.47
C LYS A 77 -3.49 12.62 3.51
N ALA A 78 -2.38 13.17 4.01
CA ALA A 78 -1.18 13.41 3.20
C ALA A 78 -0.60 12.09 2.66
N VAL A 79 -0.47 11.07 3.50
CA VAL A 79 0.01 9.73 3.11
C VAL A 79 -0.91 9.08 2.07
N GLN A 80 -2.23 9.10 2.28
CA GLN A 80 -3.21 8.61 1.30
C GLN A 80 -3.11 9.35 -0.04
N THR A 81 -2.87 10.66 -0.02
CA THR A 81 -2.70 11.48 -1.24
C THR A 81 -1.44 11.06 -2.00
N PHE A 82 -0.32 10.84 -1.28
CA PHE A 82 0.91 10.28 -1.85
C PHE A 82 0.69 8.89 -2.46
N LEU A 83 0.08 7.95 -1.72
CA LEU A 83 -0.19 6.59 -2.19
C LEU A 83 -1.01 6.60 -3.49
N ASN A 84 -2.11 7.35 -3.50
CA ASN A 84 -2.99 7.46 -4.66
C ASN A 84 -2.25 8.03 -5.88
N PHE A 85 -1.45 9.08 -5.70
CA PHE A 85 -0.65 9.65 -6.78
C PHE A 85 0.41 8.66 -7.29
N TYR A 86 1.14 8.01 -6.38
CA TYR A 86 2.24 7.12 -6.73
C TYR A 86 1.74 5.90 -7.51
N VAL A 87 0.63 5.29 -7.07
CA VAL A 87 -0.05 4.21 -7.80
C VAL A 87 -0.52 4.69 -9.17
N ASN A 88 -1.22 5.82 -9.24
CA ASN A 88 -1.88 6.25 -10.48
C ASN A 88 -0.93 6.83 -11.53
N ASN A 89 0.26 7.32 -11.16
CA ASN A 89 1.17 8.01 -12.07
C ASN A 89 2.57 7.39 -12.16
N VAL A 90 3.13 6.87 -11.06
CA VAL A 90 4.51 6.36 -11.01
C VAL A 90 4.57 4.85 -11.24
N MET A 91 3.63 4.09 -10.68
CA MET A 91 3.63 2.63 -10.80
C MET A 91 3.32 2.20 -12.24
N ASP A 92 4.31 1.56 -12.86
CA ASP A 92 4.20 0.97 -14.18
C ASP A 92 4.83 -0.43 -14.21
N TYR A 93 4.15 -1.39 -14.84
CA TYR A 93 4.59 -2.78 -14.93
C TYR A 93 5.05 -3.17 -16.35
N ASP A 94 4.75 -2.33 -17.35
CA ASP A 94 4.99 -2.65 -18.75
C ASP A 94 6.43 -2.36 -19.18
N ASN A 95 7.11 -1.41 -18.55
CA ASN A 95 8.56 -1.24 -18.67
C ASN A 95 9.34 -2.46 -18.11
N ILE A 96 10.35 -2.91 -18.85
CA ILE A 96 11.27 -4.01 -18.48
C ILE A 96 12.04 -3.69 -17.20
N GLU A 97 12.48 -2.44 -17.02
CA GLU A 97 13.22 -2.00 -15.83
C GLU A 97 12.36 -2.14 -14.56
N SER A 98 11.06 -1.84 -14.67
CA SER A 98 10.08 -2.00 -13.59
C SER A 98 9.84 -3.45 -13.19
N ARG A 99 10.34 -4.45 -13.93
CA ARG A 99 10.18 -5.88 -13.60
C ARG A 99 11.32 -6.43 -12.74
N HIS A 100 12.30 -5.60 -12.34
CA HIS A 100 13.39 -6.05 -11.48
C HIS A 100 12.88 -6.58 -10.13
N PRO A 101 13.19 -7.83 -9.71
CA PRO A 101 12.54 -8.44 -8.55
C PRO A 101 12.89 -7.78 -7.21
N LYS A 102 14.01 -7.05 -7.10
CA LYS A 102 14.43 -6.38 -5.85
C LYS A 102 14.08 -4.88 -5.77
N TYR A 103 13.84 -4.22 -6.91
CA TYR A 103 13.74 -2.74 -6.98
C TYR A 103 12.56 -2.25 -7.84
N GLY A 104 11.97 -3.14 -8.63
CA GLY A 104 10.84 -2.85 -9.49
C GLY A 104 9.49 -2.94 -8.77
N PHE A 105 8.46 -3.04 -9.60
CA PHE A 105 7.05 -3.00 -9.24
C PHE A 105 6.68 -3.85 -8.02
N SER A 106 7.13 -5.12 -7.97
CA SER A 106 6.75 -6.04 -6.88
C SER A 106 7.22 -5.57 -5.50
N GLN A 107 8.43 -5.00 -5.41
CA GLN A 107 8.97 -4.48 -4.16
C GLN A 107 8.26 -3.18 -3.77
N LYS A 108 8.16 -2.21 -4.70
CA LYS A 108 7.46 -0.94 -4.47
C LYS A 108 5.99 -1.17 -4.06
N MET A 109 5.27 -2.04 -4.76
CA MET A 109 3.91 -2.45 -4.42
C MET A 109 3.82 -3.11 -3.03
N THR A 110 4.82 -3.89 -2.62
CA THR A 110 4.84 -4.49 -1.26
C THR A 110 4.98 -3.41 -0.19
N ILE A 111 5.87 -2.42 -0.38
CA ILE A 111 6.06 -1.32 0.57
C ILE A 111 4.81 -0.42 0.61
N LEU A 112 4.23 -0.04 -0.54
CA LEU A 112 3.01 0.78 -0.60
C LEU A 112 1.84 0.15 0.18
N LYS A 113 1.66 -1.18 0.11
CA LYS A 113 0.66 -1.89 0.93
C LYS A 113 0.96 -1.85 2.42
N GLN A 114 2.23 -1.91 2.81
CA GLN A 114 2.66 -1.83 4.20
C GLN A 114 2.47 -0.40 4.75
N VAL A 115 2.75 0.62 3.95
CA VAL A 115 2.43 2.04 4.23
C VAL A 115 0.93 2.22 4.42
N GLU A 116 0.08 1.73 3.50
CA GLU A 116 -1.38 1.79 3.63
C GLU A 116 -1.85 1.10 4.92
N LYS A 117 -1.36 -0.12 5.18
CA LYS A 117 -1.72 -0.89 6.37
C LYS A 117 -1.36 -0.13 7.66
N GLN A 118 -0.11 0.32 7.83
CA GLN A 118 0.30 1.05 9.02
C GLN A 118 -0.43 2.39 9.17
N THR A 119 -0.74 3.06 8.05
CA THR A 119 -1.56 4.30 8.06
C THR A 119 -2.95 4.04 8.62
N ASN A 120 -3.57 2.90 8.29
CA ASN A 120 -4.86 2.51 8.86
C ASN A 120 -4.75 2.11 10.34
N GLU A 121 -3.68 1.42 10.75
CA GLU A 121 -3.39 1.09 12.16
C GLU A 121 -3.17 2.34 13.05
N LEU A 122 -2.97 3.54 12.48
CA LEU A 122 -2.96 4.77 13.28
C LEU A 122 -4.31 5.04 13.97
N ASP A 123 -5.43 4.54 13.42
CA ASP A 123 -6.75 4.68 14.06
C ASP A 123 -6.83 3.95 15.41
N ASP A 124 -6.17 2.80 15.54
CA ASP A 124 -6.12 2.04 16.79
C ASP A 124 -5.38 2.82 17.88
N VAL A 125 -4.25 3.43 17.52
CA VAL A 125 -3.38 4.19 18.44
C VAL A 125 -3.95 5.58 18.76
N MET A 126 -4.71 6.17 17.84
CA MET A 126 -5.38 7.47 18.04
C MET A 126 -6.36 7.45 19.24
N ASN A 127 -6.93 6.29 19.58
CA ASN A 127 -7.75 6.12 20.79
C ASN A 127 -6.94 6.18 22.11
N LEU A 128 -5.61 6.10 22.03
CA LEU A 128 -4.67 6.11 23.17
C LEU A 128 -3.82 7.37 23.22
N ILE A 129 -4.13 8.39 22.40
CA ILE A 129 -3.34 9.61 22.20
C ILE A 129 -3.09 10.38 23.50
N ASP A 130 -4.05 10.41 24.43
CA ASP A 130 -3.93 11.04 25.75
C ASP A 130 -2.98 10.31 26.72
N THR A 131 -2.49 9.12 26.35
CA THR A 131 -1.54 8.34 27.15
C THR A 131 -0.11 8.53 26.67
N LYS A 132 0.85 8.59 27.59
CA LYS A 132 2.29 8.69 27.25
C LYS A 132 2.77 7.55 26.35
N THR A 133 2.19 6.37 26.51
CA THR A 133 2.48 5.17 25.71
C THR A 133 1.92 5.28 24.29
N GLY A 134 0.67 5.74 24.14
CA GLY A 134 0.07 6.00 22.83
C GLY A 134 0.78 7.13 22.08
N HIS A 135 1.22 8.17 22.80
CA HIS A 135 2.08 9.22 22.25
C HIS A 135 3.35 8.66 21.61
N LEU A 136 4.11 7.84 22.35
CA LEU A 136 5.34 7.25 21.83
C LEU A 136 5.10 6.27 20.67
N ASP A 137 4.03 5.45 20.74
CA ASP A 137 3.68 4.53 19.65
C ASP A 137 3.26 5.28 18.37
N MET A 138 2.50 6.37 18.52
CA MET A 138 2.11 7.25 17.41
C MET A 138 3.33 7.87 16.72
N LEU A 139 4.30 8.41 17.47
CA LEU A 139 5.53 8.97 16.91
C LEU A 139 6.36 7.91 16.17
N ASN A 140 6.50 6.72 16.76
CA ASN A 140 7.25 5.62 16.14
C ASN A 140 6.61 5.21 14.80
N ARG A 141 5.29 4.97 14.79
CA ARG A 141 4.55 4.58 13.59
C ARG A 141 4.57 5.64 12.49
N ILE A 142 4.41 6.92 12.84
CA ILE A 142 4.54 8.03 11.89
C ILE A 142 5.99 8.12 11.35
N GLY A 143 6.99 7.84 12.19
CA GLY A 143 8.38 7.70 11.78
C GLY A 143 8.59 6.59 10.75
N GLU A 144 8.07 5.39 11.02
CA GLU A 144 8.15 4.21 10.12
C GLU A 144 7.43 4.45 8.79
N ILE A 145 6.20 4.96 8.82
CA ILE A 145 5.38 5.26 7.63
C ILE A 145 6.13 6.27 6.73
N THR A 146 6.64 7.36 7.30
CA THR A 146 7.43 8.35 6.54
C THR A 146 8.74 7.76 6.01
N GLY A 147 9.42 6.89 6.77
CA GLY A 147 10.62 6.18 6.30
C GLY A 147 10.34 5.32 5.07
N MET A 148 9.30 4.48 5.12
CA MET A 148 8.89 3.64 3.99
C MET A 148 8.46 4.44 2.76
N ILE A 149 7.89 5.64 2.93
CA ILE A 149 7.54 6.54 1.82
C ILE A 149 8.81 7.03 1.11
N LEU A 150 9.87 7.35 1.86
CA LEU A 150 11.16 7.73 1.30
C LEU A 150 11.83 6.53 0.59
N ASP A 151 11.83 5.34 1.21
CA ASP A 151 12.39 4.10 0.64
C ASP A 151 11.72 3.65 -0.68
N VAL A 152 10.49 4.11 -0.95
CA VAL A 152 9.80 3.84 -2.23
C VAL A 152 10.28 4.77 -3.35
N VAL A 153 10.78 5.96 -3.03
CA VAL A 153 11.12 7.00 -4.00
C VAL A 153 12.62 7.05 -4.31
N LEU A 154 13.46 6.76 -3.31
CA LEU A 154 14.93 6.68 -3.43
C LEU A 154 15.41 5.40 -4.15
#